data_AF-Q46204-F1
#
_entry.id   AF-Q46204-F1
#
_cell.length_a   1.000
_cell.length_b   1.000
_cell.length_c   1.000
_cell.angle_alpha   90.00
_cell.angle_beta   90.00
_cell.angle_gamma   90.00
#
_symmetry.space_group_name_H-M   'P 1'
#
loop_
_entity.id
_entity.type
_entity.pdbx_description
1 polymer ?
#
loop_
_entity_poly.entity_id
_entity_poly.type
_entity_poly.pdbx_seq_one_letter_code
_entity_poly.pdbx_strand_id
1 'polypeptide(L)'
;MALKDTAKKMRDLLESIQRDLDKAERGNKAAAQRVRTDSIKLEKVAKVYRKESIKAEKSGLMTRKPATKAKKAAATKKAAPKPKIQAKAAPKAKATTKKTPAKAKAKKSSKSRYLRK
;
A
#
# COMPACT_ATOMS: atom_id res chain seq x y z
N MET A 1 0.34 4.18 7.33
CA MET A 1 -0.78 5.13 7.12
C MET A 1 -2.04 4.46 7.62
N ALA A 2 -3.11 5.20 7.89
CA ALA A 2 -4.40 4.56 8.10
C ALA A 2 -5.02 4.23 6.74
N LEU A 3 -5.81 3.16 6.67
CA LEU A 3 -6.56 2.77 5.47
C LEU A 3 -7.34 3.96 4.86
N LYS A 4 -7.84 4.86 5.71
CA LYS A 4 -8.53 6.09 5.33
C LYS A 4 -7.66 7.06 4.53
N ASP A 5 -6.41 7.27 4.94
CA ASP A 5 -5.49 8.19 4.27
C ASP A 5 -5.07 7.62 2.92
N THR A 6 -4.80 6.31 2.88
CA THR A 6 -4.49 5.59 1.64
C THR A 6 -5.67 5.66 0.66
N ALA A 7 -6.90 5.53 1.14
CA ALA A 7 -8.10 5.67 0.31
C ALA A 7 -8.32 7.10 -0.21
N LYS A 8 -7.97 8.13 0.56
CA LYS A 8 -7.98 9.53 0.07
C LYS A 8 -6.94 9.72 -1.04
N LYS A 9 -5.70 9.31 -0.79
CA LYS A 9 -4.61 9.38 -1.78
C LYS A 9 -4.94 8.62 -3.08
N MET A 10 -5.65 7.49 -2.97
CA MET A 10 -6.14 6.76 -4.14
C MET A 10 -7.14 7.58 -4.96
N ARG A 11 -8.09 8.24 -4.30
CA ARG A 11 -9.08 9.10 -4.96
C ARG A 11 -8.42 10.28 -5.64
N ASP A 12 -7.50 10.96 -4.97
CA ASP A 12 -6.78 12.10 -5.53
C ASP A 12 -5.99 11.69 -6.80
N LEU A 13 -5.35 10.51 -6.79
CA LEU A 13 -4.65 9.99 -7.96
C LEU A 13 -5.61 9.65 -9.11
N LEU A 14 -6.75 9.02 -8.82
CA LEU A 14 -7.76 8.69 -9.84
C LEU A 14 -8.34 9.96 -10.48
N GLU A 15 -8.63 10.99 -9.67
CA GLU A 15 -9.12 12.27 -10.16
C GLU A 15 -8.07 12.98 -11.05
N SER A 16 -6.80 12.98 -10.62
CA SER A 16 -5.70 13.53 -11.43
C SER A 16 -5.57 12.80 -12.77
N ILE A 17 -5.63 11.46 -12.76
CA ILE A 17 -5.56 10.64 -13.96
C ILE A 17 -6.75 10.95 -14.89
N GLN A 18 -7.97 11.03 -14.36
CA GLN A 18 -9.16 11.33 -15.15
C GLN A 18 -9.04 12.68 -15.87
N ARG A 19 -8.61 13.73 -15.17
CA ARG A 19 -8.40 15.07 -15.77
C ARG A 19 -7.32 15.09 -16.84
N ASP A 20 -6.27 14.29 -16.68
CA ASP A 20 -5.19 14.21 -17.67
C ASP A 20 -5.51 13.26 -18.82
N LEU A 21 -6.42 12.29 -18.65
CA LEU A 21 -6.96 11.46 -19.74
C LEU A 21 -7.70 12.33 -20.76
N ASP A 22 -8.59 13.22 -20.30
CA ASP A 22 -9.31 14.15 -21.21
C ASP A 22 -8.35 15.00 -22.06
N LYS A 23 -7.20 15.39 -21.51
CA LYS A 23 -6.16 16.15 -22.24
C LYS A 23 -5.34 15.25 -23.16
N ALA A 24 -5.05 14.02 -22.74
CA ALA A 24 -4.30 13.05 -23.51
C ALA A 24 -5.08 12.62 -24.76
N GLU A 25 -6.39 12.45 -24.65
CA GLU A 25 -7.29 12.17 -25.79
C GLU A 25 -7.26 13.29 -26.83
N ARG A 26 -7.15 14.55 -26.39
CA ARG A 26 -6.95 15.72 -27.27
C ARG A 26 -5.53 15.84 -27.85
N GLY A 27 -4.70 14.81 -27.72
CA GLY A 27 -3.34 14.78 -28.26
C GLY A 27 -2.27 15.43 -27.40
N ASN A 28 -2.55 15.79 -26.14
CA ASN A 28 -1.53 16.35 -25.26
C ASN A 28 -0.54 15.27 -24.78
N LYS A 29 0.66 15.25 -25.40
CA LYS A 29 1.74 14.31 -25.08
C LYS A 29 2.21 14.39 -23.61
N ALA A 30 2.24 15.58 -23.03
CA ALA A 30 2.68 15.75 -21.63
C ALA A 30 1.65 15.14 -20.67
N ALA A 31 0.35 15.33 -20.94
CA ALA A 31 -0.71 14.70 -20.16
C ALA A 31 -0.64 13.16 -20.26
N ALA A 32 -0.43 12.62 -21.47
CA ALA A 32 -0.24 11.17 -21.65
C ALA A 32 0.97 10.63 -20.83
N GLN A 33 2.06 11.40 -20.73
CA GLN A 33 3.21 11.03 -19.89
C GLN A 33 2.89 11.10 -18.39
N ARG A 34 2.10 12.08 -17.95
CA ARG A 34 1.62 12.16 -16.55
C ARG A 34 0.73 10.97 -16.21
N VAL A 35 -0.23 10.61 -17.05
CA VAL A 35 -1.08 9.41 -16.87
C VAL A 35 -0.23 8.15 -16.70
N ARG A 36 0.80 7.96 -17.53
CA ARG A 36 1.74 6.83 -17.37
C ARG A 36 2.44 6.85 -16.01
N THR A 37 2.95 8.00 -15.60
CA THR A 37 3.64 8.15 -14.31
C THR A 37 2.70 7.92 -13.13
N ASP A 38 1.49 8.46 -13.19
CA ASP A 38 0.50 8.37 -12.13
C ASP A 38 -0.11 6.96 -12.04
N SER A 39 -0.21 6.22 -13.16
CA SER A 39 -0.59 4.81 -13.13
C SER A 39 0.39 3.95 -12.32
N ILE A 40 1.70 4.24 -12.41
CA ILE A 40 2.73 3.56 -11.60
C ILE A 40 2.59 3.93 -10.12
N LYS A 41 2.25 5.19 -9.81
CA LYS A 41 1.97 5.61 -8.42
C LYS A 41 0.70 4.93 -7.88
N LEU A 42 -0.35 4.85 -8.69
CA LEU A 42 -1.62 4.19 -8.37
C LEU A 42 -1.37 2.73 -8.01
N GLU A 43 -0.56 2.01 -8.79
CA GLU A 43 -0.20 0.61 -8.52
C GLU A 43 0.47 0.46 -7.14
N LYS A 44 1.41 1.35 -6.82
CA LYS A 44 2.10 1.35 -5.51
C LYS A 44 1.11 1.58 -4.36
N VAL A 45 0.23 2.58 -4.49
CA VAL A 45 -0.81 2.87 -3.49
C VAL A 45 -1.81 1.72 -3.39
N ALA A 46 -2.15 1.06 -4.50
CA ALA A 46 -3.10 -0.05 -4.52
C ALA A 46 -2.56 -1.27 -3.79
N LYS A 47 -1.26 -1.57 -3.95
CA LYS A 47 -0.57 -2.59 -3.16
C LYS A 47 -0.60 -2.28 -1.66
N VAL A 48 -0.42 -1.02 -1.27
CA VAL A 48 -0.53 -0.58 0.14
C VAL A 48 -1.97 -0.73 0.64
N TYR A 49 -2.95 -0.25 -0.12
CA TYR A 49 -4.37 -0.37 0.21
C TYR A 49 -4.79 -1.82 0.43
N ARG A 50 -4.35 -2.74 -0.44
CA ARG A 50 -4.62 -4.18 -0.27
C ARG A 50 -4.05 -4.73 1.03
N LYS A 51 -2.84 -4.31 1.42
CA LYS A 51 -2.23 -4.75 2.69
C LYS A 51 -2.97 -4.16 3.89
N GLU A 52 -3.30 -2.87 3.84
CA GLU A 52 -3.98 -2.16 4.93
C GLU A 52 -5.44 -2.61 5.10
N SER A 53 -6.15 -2.89 4.01
CA SER A 53 -7.52 -3.43 4.05
C SER A 53 -7.54 -4.82 4.67
N ILE A 54 -6.68 -5.73 4.23
CA ILE A 54 -6.55 -7.07 4.85
C ILE A 54 -6.19 -6.94 6.34
N LYS A 55 -5.31 -6.00 6.71
CA LYS A 55 -4.95 -5.76 8.11
C LYS A 55 -6.15 -5.26 8.92
N ALA A 56 -6.95 -4.35 8.37
CA ALA A 56 -8.14 -3.79 9.02
C ALA A 56 -9.27 -4.83 9.20
N GLU A 57 -9.45 -5.71 8.21
CA GLU A 57 -10.34 -6.88 8.29
C GLU A 57 -9.87 -7.84 9.38
N LYS A 58 -8.58 -8.20 9.38
CA LYS A 58 -8.00 -9.08 10.41
C LYS A 58 -8.02 -8.49 11.81
N SER A 59 -7.90 -7.17 11.94
CA SER A 59 -8.03 -6.49 13.24
C SER A 59 -9.48 -6.32 13.69
N GLY A 60 -10.46 -6.80 12.93
CA GLY A 60 -11.89 -6.69 13.27
C GLY A 60 -12.42 -5.26 13.24
N LEU A 61 -11.72 -4.32 12.58
CA LEU A 61 -12.15 -2.92 12.57
C LEU A 61 -13.30 -2.67 11.57
N MET A 62 -13.42 -3.52 10.54
CA MET A 62 -14.46 -3.40 9.50
C MET A 62 -15.69 -4.27 9.78
N THR A 63 -15.55 -5.33 10.59
CA THR A 63 -16.68 -6.19 11.01
C THR A 63 -17.49 -5.61 12.17
N ARG A 64 -17.02 -4.54 12.82
CA ARG A 64 -17.84 -3.77 13.77
C ARG A 64 -18.81 -2.88 13.00
N LYS A 65 -19.77 -3.53 12.34
CA LYS A 65 -21.05 -2.95 11.93
C LYS A 65 -21.51 -2.10 13.14
N PRO A 66 -21.77 -0.80 12.97
CA PRO A 66 -22.10 0.06 14.09
C PRO A 66 -23.37 -0.51 14.70
N ALA A 67 -23.24 -1.05 15.91
CA ALA A 67 -24.37 -1.34 16.77
C ALA A 67 -25.07 -0.01 17.02
N THR A 68 -26.00 0.32 16.14
CA THR A 68 -27.08 1.25 16.41
C THR A 68 -27.77 0.73 17.66
N LYS A 69 -27.41 1.35 18.78
CA LYS A 69 -28.26 1.62 19.95
C LYS A 69 -29.35 0.57 20.21
N ALA A 70 -29.03 -0.44 21.00
CA ALA A 70 -30.04 -1.12 21.81
C ALA A 70 -29.45 -1.50 23.18
N LYS A 71 -29.90 -0.75 24.21
CA LYS A 71 -29.97 -1.11 25.64
C LYS A 71 -28.68 -1.68 26.25
N LYS A 72 -27.83 -0.91 26.94
CA LYS A 72 -28.03 -0.39 28.31
C LYS A 72 -29.04 -1.19 29.14
N ALA A 73 -28.63 -2.35 29.66
CA ALA A 73 -29.14 -2.90 30.92
C ALA A 73 -28.21 -4.00 31.48
N ALA A 74 -27.81 -3.83 32.74
CA ALA A 74 -27.42 -4.82 33.74
C ALA A 74 -26.30 -5.82 33.35
N ALA A 75 -25.03 -5.56 33.69
CA ALA A 75 -24.49 -5.83 35.03
C ALA A 75 -24.88 -7.21 35.58
N THR A 76 -24.22 -8.28 35.13
CA THR A 76 -24.12 -9.51 35.92
C THR A 76 -22.75 -10.19 35.73
N LYS A 77 -22.12 -10.45 36.89
CA LYS A 77 -21.12 -11.48 37.18
C LYS A 77 -19.70 -11.23 36.64
N LYS A 78 -18.89 -10.46 37.38
CA LYS A 78 -17.93 -10.96 38.41
C LYS A 78 -17.07 -12.16 37.96
N ALA A 79 -15.80 -11.82 37.68
CA ALA A 79 -14.57 -12.48 38.11
C ALA A 79 -14.37 -14.00 37.89
N ALA A 80 -13.39 -14.34 37.06
CA ALA A 80 -12.29 -15.25 37.43
C ALA A 80 -11.14 -15.16 36.39
N PRO A 81 -9.99 -14.55 36.71
CA PRO A 81 -8.79 -14.65 35.89
C PRO A 81 -8.09 -15.99 36.16
N LYS A 82 -8.05 -16.89 35.16
CA LYS A 82 -7.14 -18.05 35.21
C LYS A 82 -5.80 -17.71 34.53
N PRO A 83 -4.66 -18.02 35.19
CA PRO A 83 -3.35 -17.49 34.84
C PRO A 83 -2.64 -18.27 33.72
N LYS A 84 -1.90 -17.49 32.93
CA LYS A 84 -0.63 -17.76 32.23
C LYS A 84 -0.09 -19.20 32.33
N ILE A 85 -0.24 -19.99 31.25
CA ILE A 85 0.71 -21.07 30.97
C ILE A 85 1.94 -20.44 30.31
N GLN A 86 3.05 -20.51 31.04
CA GLN A 86 4.37 -20.06 30.65
C GLN A 86 5.07 -21.10 29.77
N ALA A 87 5.86 -20.59 28.82
CA ALA A 87 7.18 -21.07 28.42
C ALA A 87 7.37 -22.52 27.89
N LYS A 88 7.46 -22.63 26.56
CA LYS A 88 8.50 -23.41 25.87
C LYS A 88 9.04 -22.51 24.75
N ALA A 89 10.10 -21.74 24.96
CA ALA A 89 11.51 -22.13 24.96
C ALA A 89 12.05 -22.55 23.57
N ALA A 90 12.89 -21.65 23.05
CA ALA A 90 14.06 -21.84 22.18
C ALA A 90 13.91 -21.82 20.63
N PRO A 91 14.58 -20.88 19.94
CA PRO A 91 14.74 -20.83 18.49
C PRO A 91 16.00 -21.59 18.04
N LYS A 92 15.94 -22.33 16.92
CA LYS A 92 17.14 -22.82 16.22
C LYS A 92 17.26 -22.19 14.83
N ALA A 93 18.39 -21.52 14.68
CA ALA A 93 18.92 -20.89 13.49
C ALA A 93 19.10 -21.85 12.31
N LYS A 94 18.91 -21.32 11.10
CA LYS A 94 19.77 -21.64 9.94
C LYS A 94 19.74 -20.44 8.98
N ALA A 95 20.62 -19.49 9.27
CA ALA A 95 21.04 -18.46 8.34
C ALA A 95 21.99 -19.12 7.33
N THR A 96 21.50 -19.43 6.13
CA THR A 96 22.34 -19.78 4.99
C THR A 96 22.61 -18.55 4.15
N THR A 97 23.85 -18.12 4.23
CA THR A 97 24.55 -17.14 3.41
C THR A 97 24.74 -17.62 1.96
N LYS A 98 24.44 -16.77 0.98
CA LYS A 98 25.00 -16.83 -0.39
C LYS A 98 25.01 -15.37 -0.92
N LYS A 99 26.12 -14.64 -0.82
CA LYS A 99 27.19 -14.49 -1.85
C LYS A 99 26.55 -14.40 -3.26
N THR A 100 26.59 -13.30 -4.03
CA THR A 100 27.73 -12.44 -4.40
C THR A 100 27.25 -11.13 -5.08
N PRO A 101 27.97 -9.99 -4.95
CA PRO A 101 27.85 -8.84 -5.84
C PRO A 101 28.90 -8.94 -6.96
N ALA A 102 28.47 -9.12 -8.21
CA ALA A 102 29.36 -9.14 -9.39
C ALA A 102 28.98 -8.06 -10.40
N LYS A 103 29.60 -6.89 -10.24
CA LYS A 103 30.39 -6.17 -11.25
C LYS A 103 30.06 -6.44 -12.73
N ALA A 104 29.42 -5.49 -13.42
CA ALA A 104 29.66 -5.27 -14.86
C ALA A 104 29.23 -3.88 -15.38
N LYS A 105 30.24 -3.01 -15.54
CA LYS A 105 30.52 -2.15 -16.70
C LYS A 105 29.36 -1.39 -17.38
N ALA A 106 29.39 -0.08 -17.14
CA ALA A 106 29.41 0.99 -18.15
C ALA A 106 29.15 0.60 -19.61
N LYS A 107 28.05 1.12 -20.18
CA LYS A 107 27.94 1.38 -21.63
C LYS A 107 27.33 2.77 -21.88
N LYS A 108 28.23 3.67 -22.30
CA LYS A 108 28.09 4.63 -23.41
C LYS A 108 27.00 5.71 -23.30
N SER A 109 27.44 6.87 -22.83
CA SER A 109 27.08 8.16 -23.41
C SER A 109 27.32 8.14 -24.94
N SER A 110 26.25 8.03 -25.73
CA SER A 110 26.34 8.24 -27.18
C SER A 110 24.97 8.62 -27.75
N LYS A 111 24.67 9.93 -27.76
CA LYS A 111 23.98 10.62 -28.86
C LYS A 111 23.80 12.11 -28.51
N SER A 112 24.94 12.81 -28.47
CA SER A 112 25.00 14.22 -28.85
C SER A 112 25.26 14.25 -30.35
N ARG A 113 24.19 14.26 -31.15
CA ARG A 113 24.16 14.65 -32.57
C ARG A 113 22.71 14.65 -33.02
N TYR A 114 22.36 15.55 -33.93
CA TYR A 114 21.02 15.82 -34.45
C TYR A 114 20.18 16.74 -33.56
N LEU A 115 20.48 18.04 -33.62
CA LEU A 115 19.54 19.05 -34.13
C LEU A 115 20.35 20.35 -34.35
N ARG A 116 21.19 20.35 -35.39
CA ARG A 116 21.50 21.56 -36.15
C ARG A 116 20.46 21.61 -37.26
N LYS A 117 19.58 22.59 -37.20
CA LYS A 117 18.85 23.13 -38.34
C LYS A 117 18.80 24.63 -38.12
#